data_AF-A0A423TGH3-F1
#
_entry.id   AF-A0A423TGH3-F1
#
_cell.length_a   1.000
_cell.length_b   1.000
_cell.length_c   1.000
_cell.angle_alpha   90.00
_cell.angle_beta   90.00
_cell.angle_gamma   90.00
#
_symmetry.space_group_name_H-M   'P 1'
#
loop_
_entity.id
_entity.type
_entity.pdbx_description
1 polymer ?
#
loop_
_entity_poly.entity_id
_entity_poly.type
_entity_poly.pdbx_seq_one_letter_code
_entity_poly.pdbx_strand_id
1 'polypeptide(L)'
;MTVDDLQEPVETEIACQDIWLARLKAEALDIALRFHFVTKLTSLVVVRPEDDEPEEEEDEEHVTEDRPIDQAVGRLRADFDRGSTRPVSRYSSRANRIVHGSRGPTGSSQFVDNDPHFVVHVEGLQLPLCFDLHASDGDAINLIQDPVSGIKVSGQVSAARHNPSMTYFTQLFLNLGRVNVTITPHYVTFDCLNADGTQTVRSITMSRRGVKRRKNNRRWRRRAERQSGGPLRRKFVIGRSVSSDNFLGGASRIKFDDVTLTRDGRKKFHIVLGDGETHFVVVRSKNKRKQYFLGFYVKESGILSNDTDGVIGQFIFKEVISVSETILTTSPKGDLQNVVRLSVHRHTPTKRLHLSETSGIMAKRRSSLSKKQVQCIHIRNSGRGILNGSPRDYVLPCLSC
;
A
#
# COMPACT_ATOMS: atom_id res chain seq x y z
N MET A 1 40.79 -17.86 12.76
CA MET A 1 39.49 -17.63 12.11
C MET A 1 38.56 -17.11 13.19
N THR A 2 38.40 -15.80 13.29
CA THR A 2 37.50 -15.17 14.25
C THR A 2 36.10 -15.18 13.68
N VAL A 3 35.14 -15.65 14.48
CA VAL A 3 33.72 -15.58 14.19
C VAL A 3 33.35 -14.10 14.27
N ASP A 4 33.38 -13.41 13.12
CA ASP A 4 33.02 -12.01 13.02
C ASP A 4 31.55 -11.83 13.43
N ASP A 5 31.37 -11.06 14.50
CA ASP A 5 30.17 -10.35 14.96
C ASP A 5 28.97 -10.39 14.01
N LEU A 6 28.12 -11.43 14.14
CA LEU A 6 26.70 -11.32 13.84
C LEU A 6 26.04 -10.53 14.98
N GLN A 7 26.29 -9.22 15.01
CA GLN A 7 25.53 -8.35 15.91
C GLN A 7 24.09 -8.35 15.43
N GLU A 8 23.23 -9.05 16.17
CA GLU A 8 21.80 -9.09 15.89
C GLU A 8 21.25 -7.66 15.78
N PRO A 9 20.38 -7.39 14.79
CA PRO A 9 19.80 -6.07 14.61
C PRO A 9 19.08 -5.66 15.90
N VAL A 10 19.39 -4.46 16.42
CA VAL A 10 18.67 -3.92 17.59
C VAL A 10 17.18 -3.89 17.23
N GLU A 11 16.41 -4.69 17.98
CA GLU A 11 14.99 -4.92 17.77
C GLU A 11 14.19 -4.10 18.78
N THR A 12 13.14 -3.44 18.29
CA THR A 12 12.15 -2.77 19.14
C THR A 12 10.81 -3.39 18.88
N GLU A 13 10.20 -3.97 19.91
CA GLU A 13 8.86 -4.53 19.86
C GLU A 13 7.83 -3.50 20.33
N ILE A 14 6.70 -3.42 19.61
CA ILE A 14 5.63 -2.47 19.87
C ILE A 14 4.31 -3.24 19.78
N ALA A 15 3.54 -3.27 20.87
CA ALA A 15 2.22 -3.88 20.88
C ALA A 15 1.19 -2.93 20.24
N CYS A 16 0.60 -3.34 19.11
CA CYS A 16 -0.48 -2.61 18.45
C CYS A 16 -1.79 -3.40 18.53
N GLN A 17 -2.89 -2.71 18.87
CA GLN A 17 -4.23 -3.21 18.65
C GLN A 17 -4.55 -3.22 17.15
N ASP A 18 -5.45 -4.13 16.77
CA ASP A 18 -5.99 -4.16 15.42
C ASP A 18 -6.80 -2.90 15.15
N ILE A 19 -6.25 -2.02 14.30
CA ILE A 19 -6.83 -0.71 13.96
C ILE A 19 -8.21 -0.90 13.32
N TRP A 20 -8.36 -1.93 12.49
CA TRP A 20 -9.61 -2.24 11.82
C TRP A 20 -10.67 -2.70 12.81
N LEU A 21 -10.31 -3.61 13.72
CA LEU A 21 -11.23 -4.08 14.75
C LEU A 21 -11.61 -2.96 15.73
N ALA A 22 -10.67 -2.09 16.12
CA ALA A 22 -10.95 -0.95 16.99
C ALA A 22 -11.93 0.02 16.33
N ARG A 23 -11.74 0.34 15.04
CA ARG A 23 -12.66 1.19 14.27
C ARG A 23 -14.04 0.56 14.10
N LEU A 24 -14.11 -0.73 13.77
CA LEU A 24 -15.37 -1.46 13.64
C LEU A 24 -16.12 -1.54 14.98
N LYS A 25 -15.41 -1.77 16.09
CA LYS A 25 -16.00 -1.73 17.43
C LYS A 25 -16.52 -0.34 17.76
N ALA A 26 -15.80 0.72 17.43
CA ALA A 26 -16.26 2.09 17.64
C ALA A 26 -17.52 2.42 16.81
N GLU A 27 -17.55 2.01 15.53
CA GLU A 27 -18.70 2.19 14.64
C GLU A 27 -19.90 1.35 15.10
N ALA A 28 -19.69 0.08 15.47
CA ALA A 28 -20.73 -0.79 16.01
C ALA A 28 -21.27 -0.28 17.35
N LEU A 29 -20.40 0.27 18.22
CA LEU A 29 -20.79 0.92 19.46
C LEU A 29 -21.64 2.18 19.19
N ASP A 30 -21.23 3.03 18.25
CA ASP A 30 -21.98 4.24 17.86
C ASP A 30 -23.39 3.88 17.36
N ILE A 31 -23.50 2.87 16.50
CA ILE A 31 -24.78 2.35 16.00
C ILE A 31 -25.61 1.78 17.18
N ALA A 32 -25.01 0.97 18.05
CA ALA A 32 -25.71 0.39 19.18
C ALA A 32 -26.26 1.47 20.13
N LEU A 33 -25.49 2.53 20.39
CA LEU A 33 -25.94 3.68 21.19
C LEU A 33 -27.04 4.48 20.47
N ARG A 34 -26.89 4.74 19.17
CA ARG A 34 -27.83 5.52 18.36
C ARG A 34 -29.21 4.86 18.21
N PHE A 35 -29.24 3.53 18.14
CA PHE A 35 -30.48 2.75 18.01
C PHE A 35 -30.89 2.04 19.30
N HIS A 36 -30.22 2.33 20.42
CA HIS A 36 -30.50 1.76 21.74
C HIS A 36 -30.49 0.23 21.79
N PHE A 37 -29.59 -0.41 21.05
CA PHE A 37 -29.39 -1.85 21.13
C PHE A 37 -28.45 -2.22 22.27
N VAL A 38 -28.81 -3.26 23.01
CA VAL A 38 -27.93 -3.94 23.95
C VAL A 38 -27.12 -4.99 23.18
N THR A 39 -25.79 -4.86 23.23
CA THR A 39 -24.86 -5.70 22.48
C THR A 39 -23.70 -6.10 23.37
N LYS A 40 -22.74 -6.89 22.87
CA LYS A 40 -21.48 -7.14 23.60
C LYS A 40 -20.65 -5.87 23.89
N LEU A 41 -21.01 -4.72 23.28
CA LEU A 41 -20.33 -3.43 23.44
C LEU A 41 -21.13 -2.44 24.31
N THR A 42 -22.39 -2.73 24.65
CA THR A 42 -23.29 -1.81 25.37
C THR A 42 -24.05 -2.56 26.46
N SER A 43 -24.19 -1.97 27.65
CA SER A 43 -25.04 -2.49 28.73
C SER A 43 -26.23 -1.58 28.99
N LEU A 44 -27.35 -2.15 29.41
CA LEU A 44 -28.51 -1.41 29.90
C LEU A 44 -28.47 -1.36 31.42
N VAL A 45 -28.48 -0.15 31.98
CA VAL A 45 -28.58 0.05 33.43
C VAL A 45 -30.00 0.52 33.74
N VAL A 46 -30.72 -0.28 34.52
CA VAL A 46 -32.04 0.10 35.06
C VAL A 46 -31.80 0.68 36.45
N VAL A 47 -31.91 2.00 36.57
CA VAL A 47 -31.88 2.66 37.88
C VAL A 47 -33.30 2.61 38.42
N ARG A 48 -33.49 1.87 39.53
CA ARG A 48 -34.72 2.00 40.31
C ARG A 48 -34.68 3.37 40.99
N PRO A 49 -35.76 4.17 40.93
CA PRO A 49 -35.84 5.36 41.77
C PRO A 49 -35.60 4.92 43.22
N GLU A 50 -34.80 5.71 43.93
CA GLU A 50 -34.58 5.53 45.36
C GLU A 50 -35.95 5.71 46.03
N ASP A 51 -36.58 4.59 46.40
CA ASP A 51 -37.63 4.59 47.39
C ASP A 51 -36.91 4.95 48.70
N ASP A 52 -37.10 6.20 49.14
CA ASP A 52 -36.86 6.58 50.53
C ASP A 52 -37.66 5.60 51.39
N GLU A 53 -37.02 4.59 51.98
CA GLU A 53 -37.25 3.98 53.31
C GLU A 53 -36.22 2.86 53.58
N PRO A 54 -35.82 2.63 54.84
CA PRO A 54 -34.45 2.27 55.20
C PRO A 54 -34.13 0.77 55.14
N GLU A 55 -32.81 0.55 55.12
CA GLU A 55 -32.08 -0.71 55.20
C GLU A 55 -32.68 -1.72 56.20
N GLU A 56 -33.10 -2.88 55.69
CA GLU A 56 -33.13 -4.11 56.47
C GLU A 56 -32.16 -5.10 55.82
N GLU A 57 -31.15 -5.46 56.62
CA GLU A 57 -30.24 -6.58 56.41
C GLU A 57 -31.04 -7.88 56.29
N GLU A 58 -30.61 -8.81 55.42
CA GLU A 58 -30.63 -10.25 55.71
C GLU A 58 -29.91 -11.01 54.57
N ASP A 59 -28.71 -11.47 54.92
CA ASP A 59 -28.25 -12.87 54.90
C ASP A 59 -27.89 -13.61 53.59
N GLU A 60 -26.88 -14.44 53.79
CA GLU A 60 -26.10 -15.28 52.89
C GLU A 60 -26.91 -16.16 51.92
N GLU A 61 -26.37 -16.46 50.72
CA GLU A 61 -25.78 -17.79 50.47
C GLU A 61 -25.14 -17.89 49.07
N HIS A 62 -24.07 -18.67 49.04
CA HIS A 62 -23.16 -19.05 47.97
C HIS A 62 -23.85 -19.94 46.90
N VAL A 63 -23.32 -19.97 45.66
CA VAL A 63 -22.93 -21.20 44.89
C VAL A 63 -22.86 -20.96 43.36
N THR A 64 -21.84 -21.64 42.84
CA THR A 64 -21.11 -21.72 41.56
C THR A 64 -21.84 -22.08 40.25
N GLU A 65 -21.23 -21.59 39.16
CA GLU A 65 -20.85 -22.23 37.88
C GLU A 65 -21.82 -23.06 37.00
N ASP A 66 -21.77 -22.72 35.70
CA ASP A 66 -21.79 -23.55 34.48
C ASP A 66 -22.95 -24.53 34.19
N ARG A 67 -23.68 -24.28 33.09
CA ARG A 67 -23.56 -25.02 31.80
C ARG A 67 -24.65 -24.65 30.75
N PRO A 68 -24.40 -24.94 29.45
CA PRO A 68 -25.22 -24.53 28.29
C PRO A 68 -26.28 -25.58 27.91
N ILE A 69 -27.28 -25.25 27.08
CA ILE A 69 -28.01 -26.21 26.23
C ILE A 69 -28.68 -25.52 25.02
N ASP A 70 -28.70 -26.31 23.95
CA ASP A 70 -29.00 -26.14 22.54
C ASP A 70 -30.39 -25.65 22.10
N GLN A 71 -30.38 -25.15 20.85
CA GLN A 71 -31.32 -25.36 19.74
C GLN A 71 -32.82 -25.52 20.03
N ALA A 72 -33.62 -24.61 19.46
CA ALA A 72 -34.85 -25.02 18.78
C ALA A 72 -35.26 -24.06 17.64
N VAL A 73 -35.32 -24.70 16.48
CA VAL A 73 -36.01 -24.42 15.22
C VAL A 73 -37.36 -23.68 15.38
N GLY A 74 -37.63 -22.70 14.51
CA GLY A 74 -38.95 -22.09 14.39
C GLY A 74 -39.15 -21.28 13.11
N ARG A 75 -39.36 -21.98 11.98
CA ARG A 75 -39.92 -21.39 10.76
C ARG A 75 -41.34 -20.88 11.06
N LEU A 76 -41.63 -19.63 10.71
CA LEU A 76 -42.99 -19.23 10.33
C LEU A 76 -42.94 -18.33 9.09
N ARG A 77 -43.54 -18.86 8.01
CA ARG A 77 -44.12 -18.12 6.89
C ARG A 77 -45.58 -17.85 7.24
N ALA A 78 -46.10 -16.66 6.95
CA ALA A 78 -47.39 -16.47 6.31
C ALA A 78 -47.59 -14.99 5.94
N ASP A 79 -48.03 -14.81 4.70
CA ASP A 79 -48.32 -13.59 3.96
C ASP A 79 -49.54 -12.81 4.47
N PHE A 80 -49.57 -11.49 4.23
CA PHE A 80 -50.79 -10.80 3.78
C PHE A 80 -50.51 -9.52 2.95
N ASP A 81 -51.26 -9.43 1.86
CA ASP A 81 -51.40 -8.46 0.74
C ASP A 81 -51.71 -7.01 1.23
N ARG A 82 -51.61 -5.86 0.52
CA ARG A 82 -51.70 -5.50 -0.91
C ARG A 82 -51.48 -3.97 -1.14
N GLY A 83 -50.89 -3.60 -2.29
CA GLY A 83 -51.15 -2.36 -3.07
C GLY A 83 -50.34 -1.09 -2.68
N SER A 84 -49.84 -0.22 -3.56
CA SER A 84 -50.14 0.05 -4.98
C SER A 84 -49.08 1.02 -5.58
N THR A 85 -48.82 0.85 -6.89
CA THR A 85 -48.48 1.87 -7.91
C THR A 85 -47.14 2.64 -7.94
N ARG A 86 -46.38 2.28 -8.99
CA ARG A 86 -45.37 2.97 -9.82
C ARG A 86 -45.79 4.38 -10.34
N PRO A 87 -44.88 5.26 -10.87
CA PRO A 87 -44.00 4.90 -11.99
C PRO A 87 -42.58 5.50 -12.10
N VAL A 88 -41.88 4.84 -13.01
CA VAL A 88 -40.55 5.01 -13.59
C VAL A 88 -40.44 6.33 -14.38
N SER A 89 -39.29 7.01 -14.30
CA SER A 89 -38.85 7.94 -15.34
C SER A 89 -37.51 7.54 -15.93
N ARG A 90 -37.49 7.50 -17.26
CA ARG A 90 -36.38 7.25 -18.18
C ARG A 90 -35.71 8.58 -18.53
N TYR A 91 -34.38 8.61 -18.59
CA TYR A 91 -33.61 9.48 -19.50
C TYR A 91 -32.35 8.69 -19.91
N SER A 92 -32.26 8.18 -21.13
CA SER A 92 -31.87 8.89 -22.37
C SER A 92 -30.38 8.70 -22.67
N SER A 93 -30.12 7.66 -23.46
CA SER A 93 -28.91 7.49 -24.27
C SER A 93 -28.80 8.60 -25.32
N ARG A 94 -27.63 9.25 -25.38
CA ARG A 94 -27.19 10.04 -26.53
C ARG A 94 -25.80 9.58 -26.96
N ALA A 95 -25.79 8.83 -28.04
CA ALA A 95 -24.65 8.71 -28.94
C ALA A 95 -24.59 9.97 -29.81
N ASN A 96 -23.40 10.53 -30.03
CA ASN A 96 -22.97 10.88 -31.39
C ASN A 96 -21.50 11.28 -31.53
N ARG A 97 -20.93 10.71 -32.61
CA ARG A 97 -20.05 11.30 -33.64
C ARG A 97 -18.59 11.67 -33.34
N ILE A 98 -17.77 10.77 -33.88
CA ILE A 98 -16.55 10.96 -34.69
C ILE A 98 -16.48 12.31 -35.41
N VAL A 99 -15.33 13.00 -35.27
CA VAL A 99 -14.78 13.95 -36.25
C VAL A 99 -13.28 13.68 -36.39
N HIS A 100 -12.85 13.38 -37.62
CA HIS A 100 -11.44 13.32 -38.04
C HIS A 100 -10.93 14.73 -38.38
N GLY A 101 -9.65 15.00 -38.10
CA GLY A 101 -8.94 16.19 -38.56
C GLY A 101 -7.45 16.17 -38.21
N SER A 102 -6.62 15.92 -39.22
CA SER A 102 -5.18 15.65 -39.18
C SER A 102 -4.30 16.91 -39.17
N ARG A 103 -3.11 16.85 -38.54
CA ARG A 103 -1.77 17.20 -39.10
C ARG A 103 -0.69 17.18 -38.00
N GLY A 104 0.41 16.47 -38.27
CA GLY A 104 1.51 16.25 -37.31
C GLY A 104 2.61 17.33 -37.30
N PRO A 105 3.66 17.09 -36.51
CA PRO A 105 5.00 17.07 -37.07
C PRO A 105 5.83 15.83 -36.71
N THR A 106 6.77 15.58 -37.60
CA THR A 106 7.82 14.57 -37.67
C THR A 106 8.80 14.58 -36.49
N GLY A 107 9.28 13.40 -36.07
CA GLY A 107 10.61 13.25 -35.47
C GLY A 107 10.68 12.48 -34.15
N SER A 108 11.33 11.31 -34.21
CA SER A 108 11.91 10.50 -33.13
C SER A 108 10.99 9.52 -32.35
N SER A 109 11.56 8.33 -32.11
CA SER A 109 10.99 7.18 -31.41
C SER A 109 10.44 7.54 -30.03
N GLN A 110 9.12 7.64 -29.92
CA GLN A 110 8.40 7.59 -28.64
C GLN A 110 7.41 6.44 -28.69
N PHE A 111 7.80 5.31 -28.11
CA PHE A 111 6.85 4.39 -27.52
C PHE A 111 6.50 4.99 -26.16
N VAL A 112 5.52 5.90 -26.10
CA VAL A 112 5.09 6.53 -24.83
C VAL A 112 4.14 5.59 -24.11
N ASP A 113 4.70 4.52 -23.56
CA ASP A 113 4.16 3.91 -22.35
C ASP A 113 4.73 4.75 -21.18
N ASN A 114 3.84 5.44 -20.47
CA ASN A 114 4.20 6.44 -19.45
C ASN A 114 4.46 5.72 -18.12
N ASP A 115 5.56 6.05 -17.44
CA ASP A 115 5.84 5.56 -16.09
C ASP A 115 4.66 5.90 -15.15
N PRO A 116 4.32 5.05 -14.15
CA PRO A 116 5.11 3.94 -13.62
C PRO A 116 5.11 2.66 -14.45
N HIS A 117 6.26 1.97 -14.43
CA HIS A 117 6.45 0.66 -15.06
C HIS A 117 6.30 -0.48 -14.06
N PHE A 118 5.70 -1.57 -14.52
CA PHE A 118 5.44 -2.78 -13.75
C PHE A 118 6.15 -3.97 -14.42
N VAL A 119 6.64 -4.88 -13.58
CA VAL A 119 7.15 -6.19 -14.00
C VAL A 119 6.50 -7.20 -13.08
N VAL A 120 5.61 -8.03 -13.62
CA VAL A 120 4.83 -9.00 -12.86
C VAL A 120 5.12 -10.40 -13.37
N HIS A 121 5.30 -11.33 -12.43
CA HIS A 121 5.39 -12.75 -12.75
C HIS A 121 3.97 -13.31 -12.76
N VAL A 122 3.72 -14.23 -13.68
CA VAL A 122 2.44 -14.91 -13.80
C VAL A 122 2.75 -16.38 -13.95
N GLU A 123 2.00 -17.22 -13.26
CA GLU A 123 2.18 -18.65 -13.34
C GLU A 123 1.91 -19.14 -14.77
N GLY A 124 2.71 -20.09 -15.24
CA GLY A 124 2.69 -20.59 -16.62
C GLY A 124 3.53 -19.78 -17.62
N LEU A 125 4.07 -18.61 -17.24
CA LEU A 125 4.97 -17.84 -18.11
C LEU A 125 6.44 -18.00 -17.73
N GLN A 126 7.28 -18.35 -18.71
CA GLN A 126 8.75 -18.39 -18.54
C GLN A 126 9.37 -17.00 -18.36
N LEU A 127 8.77 -15.98 -18.98
CA LEU A 127 9.22 -14.59 -18.90
C LEU A 127 8.15 -13.74 -18.21
N PRO A 128 8.53 -12.80 -17.33
CA PRO A 128 7.58 -11.90 -16.71
C PRO A 128 6.92 -10.99 -17.74
N LEU A 129 5.72 -10.52 -17.42
CA LEU A 129 5.06 -9.45 -18.17
C LEU A 129 5.59 -8.10 -17.70
N CYS A 130 5.72 -7.17 -18.63
CA CYS A 130 6.01 -5.78 -18.30
C CYS A 130 5.10 -4.82 -19.05
N PHE A 131 4.69 -3.73 -18.40
CA PHE A 131 3.80 -2.73 -18.97
C PHE A 131 3.92 -1.45 -18.15
N ASP A 132 3.48 -0.32 -18.70
CA ASP A 132 3.48 0.95 -17.97
C ASP A 132 2.05 1.48 -17.81
N LEU A 133 1.70 1.92 -16.61
CA LEU A 133 0.39 2.52 -16.34
C LEU A 133 0.51 4.03 -16.47
N HIS A 134 -0.29 4.64 -17.34
CA HIS A 134 -0.31 6.10 -17.41
C HIS A 134 -0.91 6.69 -16.14
N ALA A 135 -0.12 7.49 -15.44
CA ALA A 135 -0.52 8.24 -14.26
C ALA A 135 0.06 9.66 -14.32
N SER A 136 -0.73 10.62 -13.87
CA SER A 136 -0.39 12.04 -13.81
C SER A 136 0.28 12.40 -12.49
N ASP A 137 0.92 13.57 -12.43
CA ASP A 137 1.51 14.08 -11.19
C ASP A 137 0.45 14.17 -10.09
N GLY A 138 0.69 13.48 -8.98
CA GLY A 138 -0.22 13.43 -7.83
C GLY A 138 -1.19 12.25 -7.82
N ASP A 139 -1.32 11.50 -8.92
CA ASP A 139 -2.20 10.33 -8.98
C ASP A 139 -1.77 9.27 -7.97
N ALA A 140 -2.75 8.65 -7.31
CA ALA A 140 -2.57 7.48 -6.48
C ALA A 140 -2.98 6.22 -7.26
N ILE A 141 -2.23 5.13 -7.10
CA ILE A 141 -2.46 3.87 -7.83
C ILE A 141 -2.67 2.76 -6.81
N ASN A 142 -3.70 1.95 -7.02
CA ASN A 142 -3.96 0.73 -6.26
C ASN A 142 -3.02 -0.40 -6.70
N LEU A 143 -2.05 -0.76 -5.87
CA LEU A 143 -1.06 -1.79 -6.20
C LEU A 143 -1.54 -3.17 -5.76
N ILE A 144 -2.04 -3.28 -4.53
CA ILE A 144 -2.58 -4.50 -3.93
C ILE A 144 -3.80 -4.11 -3.10
N GLN A 145 -4.89 -4.85 -3.26
CA GLN A 145 -6.05 -4.77 -2.39
C GLN A 145 -6.56 -6.19 -2.17
N ASP A 146 -6.37 -6.71 -0.95
CA ASP A 146 -6.89 -8.01 -0.56
C ASP A 146 -8.07 -7.83 0.41
N PRO A 147 -9.31 -8.17 0.01
CA PRO A 147 -10.47 -7.99 0.86
C PRO A 147 -10.49 -8.94 2.07
N VAL A 148 -9.78 -10.08 2.01
CA VAL A 148 -9.81 -11.10 3.07
C VAL A 148 -8.82 -10.76 4.19
N SER A 149 -7.54 -10.54 3.87
CA SER A 149 -6.56 -10.12 4.89
C SER A 149 -6.71 -8.64 5.28
N GLY A 150 -7.45 -7.84 4.51
CA GLY A 150 -7.58 -6.40 4.70
C GLY A 150 -6.33 -5.61 4.26
N ILE A 151 -5.31 -6.28 3.70
CA ILE A 151 -4.07 -5.65 3.27
C ILE A 151 -4.33 -4.79 2.04
N LYS A 152 -3.90 -3.52 2.12
CA LYS A 152 -3.94 -2.58 1.00
C LYS A 152 -2.57 -1.95 0.80
N VAL A 153 -2.15 -1.84 -0.45
CA VAL A 153 -0.94 -1.14 -0.84
C VAL A 153 -1.28 -0.20 -1.98
N SER A 154 -1.00 1.08 -1.79
CA SER A 154 -1.19 2.12 -2.78
C SER A 154 0.08 2.95 -2.95
N GLY A 155 0.23 3.57 -4.12
CA GLY A 155 1.39 4.39 -4.43
C GLY A 155 1.03 5.68 -5.14
N GLN A 156 1.50 6.80 -4.60
CA GLN A 156 1.40 8.09 -5.26
C GLN A 156 2.61 8.31 -6.15
N VAL A 157 2.35 8.81 -7.36
CA VAL A 157 3.39 9.16 -8.31
C VAL A 157 3.59 10.67 -8.38
N SER A 158 4.83 11.07 -8.68
CA SER A 158 5.13 12.46 -9.01
C SER A 158 5.94 12.56 -10.30
N ALA A 159 5.69 13.64 -11.04
CA ALA A 159 6.40 13.95 -12.27
C ALA A 159 7.92 14.04 -12.05
N ALA A 160 8.64 13.61 -13.07
CA ALA A 160 10.08 13.76 -13.13
C ALA A 160 10.40 15.24 -13.26
N ARG A 161 11.41 15.69 -12.52
CA ARG A 161 11.84 17.10 -12.53
C ARG A 161 12.15 17.55 -13.96
N HIS A 162 11.45 18.56 -14.46
CA HIS A 162 11.52 19.09 -15.85
C HIS A 162 11.13 18.07 -16.95
N ASN A 163 10.39 17.01 -16.63
CA ASN A 163 9.83 16.09 -17.61
C ASN A 163 8.50 15.51 -17.11
N PRO A 164 7.38 16.22 -17.33
CA PRO A 164 6.08 15.83 -16.78
C PRO A 164 5.52 14.52 -17.37
N SER A 165 6.05 14.04 -18.51
CA SER A 165 5.62 12.77 -19.12
C SER A 165 6.19 11.52 -18.45
N MET A 166 7.12 11.67 -17.51
CA MET A 166 7.63 10.56 -16.71
C MET A 166 7.20 10.77 -15.26
N THR A 167 6.57 9.77 -14.64
CA THR A 167 6.26 9.84 -13.21
C THR A 167 7.00 8.74 -12.45
N TYR A 168 7.18 8.91 -11.15
CA TYR A 168 7.79 7.89 -10.30
C TYR A 168 7.06 7.82 -8.97
N PHE A 169 6.96 6.63 -8.37
CA PHE A 169 6.44 6.50 -7.00
C PHE A 169 7.32 7.30 -6.03
N THR A 170 6.72 8.30 -5.41
CA THR A 170 7.35 9.17 -4.39
C THR A 170 6.80 8.91 -3.00
N GLN A 171 5.66 8.25 -2.91
CA GLN A 171 5.06 7.84 -1.66
C GLN A 171 4.34 6.50 -1.84
N LEU A 172 4.50 5.60 -0.89
CA LEU A 172 3.73 4.36 -0.77
C LEU A 172 2.99 4.39 0.56
N PHE A 173 1.76 3.91 0.56
CA PHE A 173 0.96 3.68 1.75
C PHE A 173 0.59 2.21 1.80
N LEU A 174 0.79 1.60 2.97
CA LEU A 174 0.46 0.21 3.24
C LEU A 174 -0.45 0.18 4.47
N ASN A 175 -1.66 -0.32 4.29
CA ASN A 175 -2.51 -0.75 5.39
C ASN A 175 -2.28 -2.24 5.58
N LEU A 176 -1.71 -2.61 6.72
CA LEU A 176 -1.34 -3.98 7.05
C LEU A 176 -2.26 -4.57 8.13
N GLY A 177 -3.53 -4.13 8.17
CA GLY A 177 -4.50 -4.47 9.21
C GLY A 177 -4.28 -3.70 10.51
N ARG A 178 -3.16 -3.98 11.20
CA ARG A 178 -2.83 -3.41 12.52
C ARG A 178 -1.89 -2.22 12.48
N VAL A 179 -1.17 -2.04 11.38
CA VAL A 179 -0.18 -0.97 11.23
C VAL A 179 -0.35 -0.33 9.87
N ASN A 180 -0.43 1.00 9.87
CA ASN A 180 -0.33 1.79 8.66
C ASN A 180 1.12 2.22 8.47
N VAL A 181 1.70 1.91 7.32
CA VAL A 181 3.08 2.26 6.97
C VAL A 181 3.07 3.21 5.79
N THR A 182 3.62 4.41 5.97
CA THR A 182 3.84 5.37 4.87
C THR A 182 5.33 5.47 4.59
N ILE A 183 5.72 5.25 3.34
CA ILE A 183 7.12 5.25 2.92
C ILE A 183 7.33 6.34 1.89
N THR A 184 8.30 7.21 2.14
CA THR A 184 8.83 8.16 1.16
C THR A 184 10.32 7.90 0.93
N PRO A 185 10.95 8.51 -0.09
CA PRO A 185 12.39 8.48 -0.23
C PRO A 185 13.19 9.09 0.94
N HIS A 186 12.53 9.80 1.85
CA HIS A 186 13.18 10.59 2.90
C HIS A 186 12.91 10.06 4.29
N TYR A 187 11.73 9.51 4.52
CA TYR A 187 11.30 8.99 5.81
C TYR A 187 10.33 7.83 5.62
N VAL A 188 10.26 7.00 6.65
CA VAL A 188 9.21 6.00 6.83
C VAL A 188 8.46 6.42 8.08
N THR A 189 7.13 6.50 8.02
CA THR A 189 6.29 6.66 9.20
C THR A 189 5.46 5.41 9.38
N PHE A 190 5.22 5.05 10.62
CA PHE A 190 4.32 3.98 10.98
C PHE A 190 3.40 4.49 12.08
N ASP A 191 2.15 4.12 11.93
CA ASP A 191 1.03 4.57 12.72
C ASP A 191 0.24 3.34 13.14
N CYS A 192 0.11 3.15 14.46
CA CYS A 192 -0.74 2.13 15.03
C CYS A 192 -1.44 2.60 16.31
N LEU A 193 -2.54 1.92 16.64
CA LEU A 193 -3.24 2.11 17.90
C LEU A 193 -2.59 1.23 18.97
N ASN A 194 -2.19 1.83 20.08
CA ASN A 194 -1.69 1.11 21.23
C ASN A 194 -2.83 0.43 22.01
N ALA A 195 -2.48 -0.43 22.97
CA ALA A 195 -3.43 -1.10 23.86
C ALA A 195 -4.30 -0.13 24.71
N ASP A 196 -3.78 1.06 24.99
CA ASP A 196 -4.46 2.12 25.76
C ASP A 196 -5.37 3.02 24.89
N GLY A 197 -5.53 2.69 23.59
CA GLY A 197 -6.31 3.48 22.65
C GLY A 197 -5.59 4.73 22.13
N THR A 198 -4.35 4.99 22.55
CA THR A 198 -3.56 6.11 22.03
C THR A 198 -2.94 5.77 20.69
N GLN A 199 -2.88 6.75 19.78
CA GLN A 199 -2.24 6.59 18.48
C GLN A 199 -0.75 6.91 18.60
N THR A 200 0.12 5.96 18.21
CA THR A 200 1.56 6.24 18.11
C THR A 200 2.00 6.37 16.67
N VAL A 201 2.39 7.59 16.30
CA VAL A 201 3.10 7.85 15.04
C VAL A 201 4.60 7.88 15.33
N ARG A 202 5.34 6.93 14.78
CA ARG A 202 6.81 6.91 14.85
C ARG A 202 7.40 7.09 13.45
N SER A 203 8.60 7.64 13.37
CA SER A 203 9.26 7.89 12.08
C SER A 203 10.74 7.48 12.05
N ILE A 204 11.17 6.95 10.90
CA ILE A 204 12.57 6.69 10.57
C ILE A 204 12.98 7.63 9.45
N THR A 205 14.03 8.41 9.65
CA THR A 205 14.62 9.18 8.55
C THR A 205 15.55 8.28 7.70
N MET A 206 15.25 8.16 6.40
CA MET A 206 16.03 7.41 5.41
C MET A 206 17.25 8.19 4.88
N SER A 207 17.25 9.51 5.04
CA SER A 207 18.42 10.35 4.76
C SER A 207 18.86 11.13 5.99
N ARG A 208 19.98 10.73 6.61
CA ARG A 208 20.83 11.75 7.24
C ARG A 208 21.23 12.69 6.10
N ARG A 209 20.57 13.86 5.95
CA ARG A 209 21.36 15.02 5.53
C ARG A 209 22.50 14.98 6.54
N GLY A 210 23.71 14.74 6.06
CA GLY A 210 24.85 14.99 6.91
C GLY A 210 24.60 16.40 7.41
N VAL A 211 24.31 16.53 8.71
CA VAL A 211 24.97 17.55 9.47
C VAL A 211 26.42 17.29 9.10
N LYS A 212 26.89 17.99 8.05
CA LYS A 212 28.31 18.17 7.82
C LYS A 212 28.69 18.87 9.08
N ARG A 213 29.00 18.07 10.13
CA ARG A 213 29.54 18.50 11.39
C ARG A 213 30.69 19.36 10.92
N ARG A 214 30.51 20.69 10.99
CA ARG A 214 31.31 21.68 10.26
C ARG A 214 32.77 21.41 10.60
N LYS A 215 33.45 20.53 9.85
CA LYS A 215 34.91 20.40 9.91
C LYS A 215 35.56 21.69 9.39
N ASN A 216 34.79 22.52 8.70
CA ASN A 216 35.12 23.91 8.41
C ASN A 216 35.14 24.84 9.64
N ASN A 217 34.55 24.48 10.79
CA ASN A 217 34.53 25.39 11.94
C ASN A 217 35.90 25.54 12.63
N ARG A 218 36.82 24.56 12.49
CA ARG A 218 38.18 24.72 13.04
C ARG A 218 39.04 25.66 12.17
N ARG A 219 38.91 25.60 10.85
CA ARG A 219 39.65 26.47 9.92
C ARG A 219 39.12 27.90 9.93
N TRP A 220 37.80 28.08 10.05
CA TRP A 220 37.19 29.40 10.23
C TRP A 220 37.40 29.98 11.64
N ARG A 221 37.31 29.19 12.73
CA ARG A 221 37.61 29.68 14.10
C ARG A 221 39.06 30.13 14.25
N ARG A 222 40.04 29.36 13.76
CA ARG A 222 41.46 29.76 13.82
C ARG A 222 41.76 31.01 12.99
N ARG A 223 40.96 31.29 11.95
CA ARG A 223 41.11 32.51 11.13
C ARG A 223 40.43 33.72 11.79
N ALA A 224 39.29 33.52 12.43
CA ALA A 224 38.58 34.55 13.19
C ALA A 224 39.30 34.91 14.49
N GLU A 225 39.81 33.94 15.26
CA GLU A 225 40.58 34.18 16.50
C GLU A 225 41.92 34.87 16.24
N ARG A 226 42.52 34.69 15.04
CA ARG A 226 43.72 35.43 14.60
C ARG A 226 43.42 36.89 14.22
N GLN A 227 42.18 37.21 13.86
CA GLN A 227 41.77 38.58 13.50
C GLN A 227 41.12 39.34 14.67
N SER A 228 40.60 38.65 15.69
CA SER A 228 39.86 39.28 16.80
C SER A 228 40.54 39.20 18.16
N GLY A 229 41.78 38.69 18.26
CA GLY A 229 42.58 38.78 19.50
C GLY A 229 41.98 38.10 20.73
N GLY A 230 41.10 37.09 20.59
CA GLY A 230 40.52 36.37 21.72
C GLY A 230 39.22 35.59 21.41
N PRO A 231 38.81 34.67 22.31
CA PRO A 231 37.68 33.79 22.07
C PRO A 231 36.33 34.51 22.20
N LEU A 232 35.57 34.52 21.10
CA LEU A 232 34.19 35.04 21.05
C LEU A 232 33.22 34.13 21.81
N ARG A 233 32.69 34.61 22.94
CA ARG A 233 31.54 34.00 23.64
C ARG A 233 30.23 34.46 22.97
N ARG A 234 29.37 33.52 22.57
CA ARG A 234 27.96 33.83 22.27
C ARG A 234 27.05 33.04 23.21
N LYS A 235 26.32 33.79 24.05
CA LYS A 235 25.04 33.37 24.64
C LYS A 235 24.02 33.31 23.49
N PHE A 236 23.31 32.20 23.35
CA PHE A 236 22.07 32.15 22.59
C PHE A 236 21.11 31.21 23.32
N VAL A 237 20.05 31.80 23.85
CA VAL A 237 18.86 31.10 24.34
C VAL A 237 18.07 30.67 23.10
N ILE A 238 17.73 29.39 22.99
CA ILE A 238 16.84 28.87 21.94
C ILE A 238 15.64 28.25 22.65
N GLY A 239 14.46 28.79 22.35
CA GLY A 239 13.17 28.25 22.76
C GLY A 239 12.96 26.83 22.25
N ARG A 240 12.18 26.07 23.02
CA ARG A 240 11.78 24.67 22.82
C ARG A 240 11.61 24.30 21.35
N SER A 241 12.58 23.54 20.82
CA SER A 241 12.41 22.75 19.62
C SER A 241 11.62 21.49 19.96
N VAL A 242 10.54 21.23 19.23
CA VAL A 242 9.91 19.90 19.14
C VAL A 242 11.02 18.89 18.87
N SER A 243 11.20 17.94 19.79
CA SER A 243 12.31 17.00 19.73
C SER A 243 12.20 16.17 18.46
N SER A 244 13.16 16.34 17.55
CA SER A 244 13.40 15.37 16.48
C SER A 244 14.09 14.17 17.11
N ASP A 245 13.34 13.41 17.89
CA ASP A 245 13.88 12.22 18.54
C ASP A 245 14.24 11.22 17.44
N ASN A 246 15.55 10.95 17.33
CA ASN A 246 16.09 9.80 16.64
C ASN A 246 15.70 8.54 17.44
N PHE A 247 14.40 8.22 17.46
CA PHE A 247 13.83 7.18 18.33
C PHE A 247 14.39 5.78 18.03
N LEU A 248 15.12 5.61 16.93
CA LEU A 248 15.81 4.37 16.59
C LEU A 248 17.31 4.62 16.53
N GLY A 249 17.95 4.66 17.69
CA GLY A 249 19.39 4.68 17.87
C GLY A 249 20.09 3.48 17.24
N GLY A 250 20.12 3.39 15.91
CA GLY A 250 20.72 2.27 15.18
C GLY A 250 19.79 1.10 14.86
N ALA A 251 18.61 0.98 15.48
CA ALA A 251 17.67 -0.12 15.23
C ALA A 251 17.33 -0.27 13.74
N SER A 252 17.68 -1.45 13.20
CA SER A 252 17.43 -1.87 11.83
C SER A 252 16.18 -2.72 11.71
N ARG A 253 15.57 -3.15 12.82
CA ARG A 253 14.36 -3.98 12.84
C ARG A 253 13.36 -3.46 13.88
N ILE A 254 12.09 -3.43 13.50
CA ILE A 254 10.95 -3.09 14.37
C ILE A 254 9.90 -4.16 14.17
N LYS A 255 9.35 -4.67 15.27
CA LYS A 255 8.32 -5.69 15.25
C LYS A 255 7.03 -5.13 15.86
N PHE A 256 5.93 -5.39 15.17
CA PHE A 256 4.58 -5.07 15.55
C PHE A 256 3.77 -6.36 15.49
N ASP A 257 3.83 -7.16 16.54
CA ASP A 257 3.21 -8.49 16.56
C ASP A 257 3.68 -9.36 15.37
N ASP A 258 2.79 -9.71 14.44
CA ASP A 258 3.09 -10.49 13.24
C ASP A 258 3.72 -9.68 12.09
N VAL A 259 3.85 -8.35 12.23
CA VAL A 259 4.44 -7.46 11.23
C VAL A 259 5.86 -7.05 11.61
N THR A 260 6.84 -7.49 10.84
CA THR A 260 8.25 -7.13 11.02
C THR A 260 8.73 -6.19 9.92
N LEU A 261 9.21 -5.02 10.34
CA LEU A 261 9.80 -4.01 9.46
C LEU A 261 11.32 -3.98 9.62
N THR A 262 12.06 -4.24 8.55
CA THR A 262 13.52 -4.25 8.57
C THR A 262 14.12 -3.27 7.57
N ARG A 263 14.93 -2.33 8.05
CA ARG A 263 15.72 -1.42 7.21
C ARG A 263 17.07 -2.05 6.86
N ASP A 264 17.22 -2.43 5.59
CA ASP A 264 18.50 -2.84 5.00
C ASP A 264 19.22 -1.61 4.40
N GLY A 265 20.17 -1.09 5.19
CA GLY A 265 21.00 0.05 4.82
C GLY A 265 20.20 1.33 4.58
N ARG A 266 20.41 1.97 3.42
CA ARG A 266 19.75 3.25 3.04
C ARG A 266 18.87 3.15 1.80
N LYS A 267 18.75 1.94 1.27
CA LYS A 267 18.18 1.69 -0.05
C LYS A 267 17.02 0.71 -0.03
N LYS A 268 16.93 -0.18 0.95
CA LYS A 268 15.90 -1.20 1.00
C LYS A 268 15.19 -1.16 2.34
N PHE A 269 13.90 -1.47 2.27
CA PHE A 269 13.02 -1.60 3.42
C PHE A 269 12.21 -2.86 3.20
N HIS A 270 12.28 -3.78 4.15
CA HIS A 270 11.63 -5.08 4.13
C HIS A 270 10.44 -5.03 5.07
N ILE A 271 9.31 -5.57 4.63
CA ILE A 271 8.05 -5.63 5.35
C ILE A 271 7.62 -7.08 5.30
N VAL A 272 7.69 -7.77 6.43
CA VAL A 272 7.38 -9.19 6.55
C VAL A 272 6.12 -9.31 7.42
N LEU A 273 5.17 -10.13 7.00
CA LEU A 273 3.91 -10.36 7.70
C LEU A 273 3.68 -11.86 7.88
N GLY A 274 2.88 -12.24 8.89
CA GLY A 274 2.48 -13.62 9.14
C GLY A 274 3.69 -14.54 9.28
N ASP A 275 4.65 -14.16 10.12
CA ASP A 275 5.87 -14.94 10.39
C ASP A 275 6.71 -15.33 9.17
N GLY A 276 6.63 -14.57 8.08
CA GLY A 276 7.41 -14.82 6.87
C GLY A 276 6.59 -15.26 5.66
N GLU A 277 5.30 -15.53 5.83
CA GLU A 277 4.43 -15.95 4.74
C GLU A 277 4.29 -14.87 3.65
N THR A 278 4.38 -13.59 4.02
CA THR A 278 4.35 -12.48 3.06
C THR A 278 5.51 -11.53 3.25
N HIS A 279 6.14 -11.14 2.13
CA HIS A 279 7.32 -10.28 2.14
C HIS A 279 7.23 -9.23 1.04
N PHE A 280 7.11 -7.98 1.45
CA PHE A 280 7.24 -6.83 0.57
C PHE A 280 8.61 -6.18 0.73
N VAL A 281 9.16 -5.69 -0.38
CA VAL A 281 10.42 -4.95 -0.42
C VAL A 281 10.21 -3.62 -1.11
N VAL A 282 10.49 -2.54 -0.39
CA VAL A 282 10.53 -1.19 -0.94
C VAL A 282 11.96 -0.77 -1.16
N VAL A 283 12.27 -0.36 -2.39
CA VAL A 283 13.62 0.04 -2.80
C VAL A 283 13.65 1.51 -3.15
N ARG A 284 14.48 2.27 -2.43
CA ARG A 284 14.80 3.66 -2.76
C ARG A 284 15.87 3.71 -3.86
N SER A 285 15.53 4.40 -4.96
CA SER A 285 16.39 4.56 -6.13
C SER A 285 16.48 6.03 -6.55
N LYS A 286 17.28 6.30 -7.59
CA LYS A 286 17.54 7.65 -8.08
C LYS A 286 17.54 7.67 -9.60
N ASN A 287 16.78 8.56 -10.20
CA ASN A 287 16.73 8.70 -11.66
C ASN A 287 17.95 9.50 -12.19
N LYS A 288 18.06 9.60 -13.53
CA LYS A 288 19.15 10.35 -14.20
C LYS A 288 19.24 11.81 -13.73
N ARG A 289 18.09 12.41 -13.36
CA ARG A 289 17.94 13.80 -12.91
C ARG A 289 18.11 13.98 -11.40
N LYS A 290 18.65 12.98 -10.73
CA LYS A 290 18.95 12.99 -9.30
C LYS A 290 17.73 13.12 -8.37
N GLN A 291 16.51 12.90 -8.87
CA GLN A 291 15.31 12.76 -8.05
C GLN A 291 15.25 11.35 -7.48
N TYR A 292 14.91 11.25 -6.20
CA TYR A 292 14.72 9.96 -5.55
C TYR A 292 13.29 9.47 -5.77
N PHE A 293 13.14 8.16 -5.88
CA PHE A 293 11.86 7.48 -6.03
C PHE A 293 11.90 6.11 -5.38
N LEU A 294 10.74 5.46 -5.32
CA LEU A 294 10.52 4.15 -4.72
C LEU A 294 10.19 3.11 -5.79
N GLY A 295 10.66 1.90 -5.60
CA GLY A 295 10.14 0.71 -6.27
C GLY A 295 9.54 -0.22 -5.23
N PHE A 296 8.40 -0.82 -5.54
CA PHE A 296 7.72 -1.79 -4.69
C PHE A 296 7.82 -3.18 -5.32
N TYR A 297 8.12 -4.19 -4.52
CA TYR A 297 8.32 -5.57 -4.96
C TYR A 297 7.63 -6.51 -3.97
N VAL A 298 6.90 -7.49 -4.51
CA VAL A 298 6.37 -8.63 -3.75
C VAL A 298 7.34 -9.78 -3.97
N LYS A 299 7.82 -10.38 -2.88
CA LYS A 299 8.67 -11.57 -2.94
C LYS A 299 7.89 -12.82 -2.56
N GLU A 300 7.18 -12.74 -1.44
CA GLU A 300 6.30 -13.78 -0.92
C GLU A 300 4.92 -13.16 -0.63
N SER A 301 3.85 -13.95 -0.77
CA SER A 301 2.45 -13.48 -0.77
C SER A 301 1.47 -14.45 -0.12
N GLY A 302 1.95 -15.31 0.79
CA GLY A 302 1.19 -16.45 1.34
C GLY A 302 -0.08 -16.09 2.12
N ILE A 303 -0.14 -14.90 2.74
CA ILE A 303 -1.34 -14.46 3.50
C ILE A 303 -2.40 -13.81 2.63
N LEU A 304 -2.06 -13.47 1.37
CA LEU A 304 -2.97 -12.82 0.45
C LEU A 304 -3.95 -13.84 -0.11
N SER A 305 -5.23 -13.47 -0.25
CA SER A 305 -6.25 -14.40 -0.76
C SER A 305 -6.33 -14.43 -2.28
N ASN A 306 -6.97 -15.46 -2.83
CA ASN A 306 -7.30 -15.53 -4.27
C ASN A 306 -8.22 -14.39 -4.76
N ASP A 307 -8.85 -13.64 -3.87
CA ASP A 307 -9.65 -12.45 -4.21
C ASP A 307 -8.81 -11.16 -4.23
N THR A 308 -7.48 -11.25 -4.10
CA THR A 308 -6.57 -10.10 -4.19
C THR A 308 -6.61 -9.45 -5.56
N ASP A 309 -6.86 -8.14 -5.59
CA ASP A 309 -6.85 -7.30 -6.79
C ASP A 309 -5.80 -6.18 -6.69
N GLY A 310 -5.79 -5.27 -7.66
CA GLY A 310 -4.80 -4.20 -7.81
C GLY A 310 -3.89 -4.44 -9.01
N VAL A 311 -3.10 -3.44 -9.40
CA VAL A 311 -2.24 -3.52 -10.60
C VAL A 311 -1.22 -4.66 -10.49
N ILE A 312 -0.74 -4.94 -9.28
CA ILE A 312 0.19 -6.04 -8.99
C ILE A 312 -0.56 -7.22 -8.37
N GLY A 313 -1.45 -6.95 -7.41
CA GLY A 313 -2.13 -7.98 -6.62
C GLY A 313 -2.90 -9.00 -7.45
N GLN A 314 -3.56 -8.56 -8.51
CA GLN A 314 -4.33 -9.44 -9.39
C GLN A 314 -3.50 -10.50 -10.14
N PHE A 315 -2.17 -10.37 -10.18
CA PHE A 315 -1.27 -11.31 -10.85
C PHE A 315 -0.72 -12.37 -9.91
N ILE A 316 -0.94 -12.24 -8.60
CA ILE A 316 -0.40 -13.17 -7.59
C ILE A 316 -0.98 -14.58 -7.78
N PHE A 317 -2.28 -14.67 -8.02
CA PHE A 317 -3.01 -15.93 -8.21
C PHE A 317 -3.55 -16.08 -9.63
N LYS A 318 -2.88 -15.44 -10.60
CA LYS A 318 -3.31 -15.42 -12.00
C LYS A 318 -2.57 -16.47 -12.80
N GLU A 319 -3.32 -17.15 -13.65
CA GLU A 319 -2.80 -18.18 -14.55
C GLU A 319 -2.86 -17.71 -16.01
N VAL A 320 -1.81 -18.01 -16.78
CA VAL A 320 -1.82 -17.89 -18.25
C VAL A 320 -1.99 -19.27 -18.88
N ILE A 321 -2.90 -19.36 -19.83
CA ILE A 321 -3.38 -20.63 -20.38
C ILE A 321 -2.56 -21.07 -21.58
N SER A 322 -2.26 -20.12 -22.46
CA SER A 322 -1.54 -20.41 -23.68
C SER A 322 -0.72 -19.22 -24.15
N VAL A 323 0.47 -19.55 -24.63
CA VAL A 323 1.45 -18.64 -25.19
C VAL A 323 1.76 -19.16 -26.58
N SER A 324 1.58 -18.33 -27.60
CA SER A 324 2.00 -18.72 -28.95
C SER A 324 3.52 -18.81 -29.02
N GLU A 325 4.02 -19.53 -30.03
CA GLU A 325 5.42 -19.38 -30.43
C GLU A 325 5.74 -17.90 -30.72
N THR A 326 7.02 -17.55 -30.54
CA THR A 326 7.49 -16.18 -30.81
C THR A 326 7.61 -15.98 -32.31
N ILE A 327 6.93 -14.95 -32.83
CA ILE A 327 6.91 -14.65 -34.26
C ILE A 327 7.67 -13.35 -34.50
N LEU A 328 8.65 -13.40 -35.41
CA LEU A 328 9.33 -12.21 -35.93
C LEU A 328 8.39 -11.45 -36.85
N THR A 329 8.13 -10.18 -36.52
CA THR A 329 7.24 -9.31 -37.28
C THR A 329 7.87 -7.93 -37.48
N THR A 330 7.46 -7.23 -38.54
CA THR A 330 7.94 -5.87 -38.80
C THR A 330 6.95 -4.86 -38.23
N SER A 331 7.46 -3.94 -37.41
CA SER A 331 6.74 -2.78 -36.87
C SER A 331 6.18 -1.89 -37.98
N PRO A 332 5.11 -1.11 -37.73
CA PRO A 332 4.68 -0.04 -38.63
C PRO A 332 5.78 0.97 -38.99
N LYS A 333 6.86 1.02 -38.20
CA LYS A 333 8.03 1.88 -38.43
C LYS A 333 9.20 1.18 -39.16
N GLY A 334 9.06 -0.09 -39.54
CA GLY A 334 10.08 -0.86 -40.24
C GLY A 334 11.01 -1.69 -39.36
N ASP A 335 10.95 -1.56 -38.03
CA ASP A 335 11.80 -2.33 -37.11
C ASP A 335 11.31 -3.76 -36.91
N LEU A 336 12.22 -4.74 -36.90
CA LEU A 336 11.90 -6.12 -36.53
C LEU A 336 11.58 -6.24 -35.04
N GLN A 337 10.52 -6.98 -34.70
CA GLN A 337 10.02 -7.21 -33.35
C GLN A 337 9.61 -8.67 -33.15
N ASN A 338 10.07 -9.24 -32.04
CA ASN A 338 9.63 -10.54 -31.56
C ASN A 338 8.29 -10.39 -30.86
N VAL A 339 7.21 -10.78 -31.51
CA VAL A 339 5.83 -10.71 -30.99
C VAL A 339 5.44 -12.06 -30.40
N VAL A 340 4.75 -12.00 -29.26
CA VAL A 340 4.16 -13.15 -28.58
C VAL A 340 2.68 -12.89 -28.40
N ARG A 341 1.82 -13.85 -28.77
CA ARG A 341 0.39 -13.81 -28.44
C ARG A 341 0.14 -14.56 -27.14
N LEU A 342 -0.73 -13.99 -26.32
CA LEU A 342 -1.05 -14.49 -24.98
C LEU A 342 -2.55 -14.63 -24.85
N SER A 343 -2.99 -15.76 -24.32
CA SER A 343 -4.37 -15.97 -23.89
C SER A 343 -4.41 -16.04 -22.37
N VAL A 344 -5.04 -15.05 -21.77
CA VAL A 344 -5.02 -14.83 -20.31
C VAL A 344 -6.43 -14.92 -19.77
N HIS A 345 -6.62 -15.69 -18.69
CA HIS A 345 -7.88 -15.66 -17.95
C HIS A 345 -8.02 -14.32 -17.21
N ARG A 346 -9.11 -13.61 -17.45
CA ARG A 346 -9.52 -12.46 -16.67
C ARG A 346 -10.62 -12.89 -15.72
N HIS A 347 -10.41 -12.62 -14.43
CA HIS A 347 -11.49 -12.71 -13.45
C HIS A 347 -12.32 -11.44 -13.59
N THR A 348 -13.57 -11.60 -14.03
CA THR A 348 -14.51 -10.47 -14.06
C THR A 348 -15.08 -10.23 -12.67
N PRO A 349 -15.65 -9.05 -12.38
CA PRO A 349 -16.32 -8.79 -11.10
C PRO A 349 -17.46 -9.78 -10.76
N THR A 350 -17.98 -10.51 -11.77
CA THR A 350 -18.99 -11.56 -11.58
C THR A 350 -18.40 -12.96 -11.34
N LYS A 351 -17.08 -13.07 -11.12
CA LYS A 351 -16.29 -14.32 -11.04
C LYS A 351 -16.46 -15.23 -12.26
N ARG A 352 -16.96 -14.71 -13.39
CA ARG A 352 -16.93 -15.44 -14.67
C ARG A 352 -15.53 -15.31 -15.26
N LEU A 353 -14.96 -16.46 -15.60
CA LEU A 353 -13.70 -16.58 -16.28
C LEU A 353 -13.87 -16.09 -17.73
N HIS A 354 -13.17 -15.03 -18.11
CA HIS A 354 -13.19 -14.52 -19.48
C HIS A 354 -11.82 -14.70 -20.13
N LEU A 355 -11.78 -15.33 -21.29
CA LEU A 355 -10.56 -15.46 -22.07
C LEU A 355 -10.26 -14.14 -22.77
N SER A 356 -9.12 -13.52 -22.46
CA SER A 356 -8.64 -12.33 -23.17
C SER A 356 -7.43 -12.68 -24.00
N GLU A 357 -7.50 -12.45 -25.29
CA GLU A 357 -6.35 -12.51 -26.18
C GLU A 357 -5.64 -11.15 -26.23
N THR A 358 -4.32 -11.17 -26.10
CA THR A 358 -3.49 -9.99 -26.23
C THR A 358 -2.15 -10.35 -26.87
N SER A 359 -1.36 -9.35 -27.19
CA SER A 359 -0.02 -9.54 -27.73
C SER A 359 0.98 -8.64 -27.03
N GLY A 360 2.20 -9.15 -26.93
CA GLY A 360 3.34 -8.43 -26.38
C GLY A 360 4.55 -8.53 -27.28
N ILE A 361 5.55 -7.71 -26.98
CA ILE A 361 6.86 -7.74 -27.65
C ILE A 361 7.96 -8.04 -26.66
N MET A 362 9.00 -8.76 -27.07
CA MET A 362 10.16 -8.97 -26.20
C MET A 362 10.86 -7.65 -25.91
N ALA A 363 11.06 -7.34 -24.63
CA ALA A 363 11.70 -6.13 -24.14
C ALA A 363 12.64 -6.40 -22.97
N LYS A 364 13.35 -5.36 -22.53
CA LYS A 364 14.21 -5.39 -21.32
C LYS A 364 13.89 -4.20 -20.42
N ARG A 365 13.71 -4.45 -19.12
CA ARG A 365 13.45 -3.43 -18.10
C ARG A 365 14.48 -3.52 -16.97
N ARG A 366 14.94 -2.37 -16.47
CA ARG A 366 15.92 -2.34 -15.37
C ARG A 366 15.23 -2.52 -14.02
N SER A 367 15.55 -3.58 -13.29
CA SER A 367 15.07 -3.76 -11.92
C SER A 367 15.86 -2.89 -10.94
N SER A 368 15.16 -2.06 -10.15
CA SER A 368 15.78 -1.32 -9.06
C SER A 368 16.18 -2.22 -7.89
N LEU A 369 15.55 -3.39 -7.72
CA LEU A 369 15.89 -4.36 -6.69
C LEU A 369 17.22 -5.06 -6.98
N SER A 370 17.34 -5.71 -8.14
CA SER A 370 18.53 -6.49 -8.51
C SER A 370 19.62 -5.68 -9.21
N LYS A 371 19.31 -4.46 -9.66
CA LYS A 371 20.17 -3.60 -10.51
C LYS A 371 20.52 -4.20 -11.88
N LYS A 372 19.88 -5.30 -12.29
CA LYS A 372 20.06 -5.97 -13.57
C LYS A 372 18.94 -5.61 -14.56
N GLN A 373 19.20 -5.87 -15.85
CA GLN A 373 18.15 -5.87 -16.88
C GLN A 373 17.37 -7.18 -16.79
N VAL A 374 16.05 -7.08 -16.76
CA VAL A 374 15.11 -8.20 -16.75
C VAL A 374 14.47 -8.26 -18.12
N GLN A 375 14.58 -9.41 -18.78
CA GLN A 375 13.86 -9.67 -20.03
C GLN A 375 12.39 -9.92 -19.71
N CYS A 376 11.49 -9.32 -20.49
CA CYS A 376 10.06 -9.40 -20.25
C CYS A 376 9.26 -9.33 -21.55
N ILE A 377 8.02 -9.80 -21.51
CA ILE A 377 7.04 -9.62 -22.58
C ILE A 377 6.30 -8.32 -22.31
N HIS A 378 6.52 -7.32 -23.16
CA HIS A 378 5.97 -5.99 -23.00
C HIS A 378 4.58 -5.86 -23.60
N ILE A 379 3.59 -5.58 -22.75
CA ILE A 379 2.20 -5.36 -23.13
C ILE A 379 1.94 -3.85 -23.25
N ARG A 380 1.57 -3.44 -24.46
CA ARG A 380 1.29 -2.05 -24.82
C ARG A 380 -0.06 -1.58 -24.24
N ASN A 381 -0.35 -0.28 -24.38
CA ASN A 381 -1.64 0.30 -23.99
C ASN A 381 -1.95 0.09 -22.50
N SER A 382 -0.93 0.29 -21.65
CA SER A 382 -1.03 0.15 -20.21
C SER A 382 -1.59 -1.19 -19.70
N GLY A 383 -1.07 -2.29 -20.23
CA GLY A 383 -1.46 -3.63 -19.77
C GLY A 383 -2.88 -4.03 -20.18
N ARG A 384 -3.49 -3.35 -21.16
CA ARG A 384 -4.80 -3.75 -21.68
C ARG A 384 -4.74 -5.19 -22.22
N GLY A 385 -5.74 -5.98 -21.86
CA GLY A 385 -5.81 -7.41 -22.17
C GLY A 385 -5.28 -8.31 -21.05
N ILE A 386 -4.37 -7.81 -20.20
CA ILE A 386 -3.84 -8.59 -19.06
C ILE A 386 -4.39 -8.14 -17.71
N LEU A 387 -4.79 -6.88 -17.53
CA LEU A 387 -5.48 -6.42 -16.31
C LEU A 387 -6.93 -6.92 -16.26
N ASN A 388 -7.56 -7.10 -15.10
CA ASN A 388 -8.95 -7.50 -14.99
C ASN A 388 -9.89 -6.34 -15.39
N GLY A 389 -9.55 -5.11 -15.00
CA GLY A 389 -10.27 -3.88 -15.35
C GLY A 389 -9.62 -3.06 -16.47
N SER A 390 -10.17 -1.87 -16.67
CA SER A 390 -9.54 -0.79 -17.44
C SER A 390 -8.34 -0.23 -16.65
N PRO A 391 -7.26 0.22 -17.31
CA PRO A 391 -6.12 0.84 -16.63
C PRO A 391 -6.50 1.97 -15.66
N ARG A 392 -7.56 2.74 -15.96
CA ARG A 392 -8.03 3.84 -15.12
C ARG A 392 -8.71 3.39 -13.84
N ASP A 393 -9.24 2.17 -13.78
CA ASP A 393 -9.96 1.64 -12.61
C ASP A 393 -9.02 1.46 -11.42
N TYR A 394 -7.71 1.43 -11.67
CA TYR A 394 -6.67 1.32 -10.66
C TYR A 394 -6.12 2.67 -10.17
N VAL A 395 -6.59 3.80 -10.73
CA VAL A 395 -6.23 5.14 -10.27
C VAL A 395 -7.22 5.55 -9.18
N LEU A 396 -6.69 5.84 -7.99
CA LEU A 396 -7.45 6.18 -6.79
C LEU A 396 -7.58 7.70 -6.64
N PRO A 397 -8.68 8.18 -6.02
CA PRO A 397 -8.85 9.60 -5.72
C PRO A 397 -7.90 10.10 -4.61
N CYS A 398 -7.36 9.18 -3.80
CA CYS A 398 -6.45 9.48 -2.70
C CYS A 398 -5.52 8.30 -2.41
N LEU A 399 -4.42 8.58 -1.71
CA LEU A 399 -3.43 7.56 -1.35
C LEU A 399 -3.93 6.64 -0.21
N SER A 400 -4.63 7.17 0.78
CA SER A 400 -5.03 6.46 2.00
C SER A 400 -6.54 6.44 2.24
N CYS A 401 -7.32 6.44 1.16
CA CYS A 401 -8.67 5.90 1.17
C CYS A 401 -8.62 4.37 0.95
#